data_AF-A0A932IIV7-F1
#
_entry.id   AF-A0A932IIV7-F1
#
_cell.length_a   1.000
_cell.length_b   1.000
_cell.length_c   1.000
_cell.angle_alpha   90.00
_cell.angle_beta   90.00
_cell.angle_gamma   90.00
#
_symmetry.space_group_name_H-M   'P 1'
#
loop_
_entity.id
_entity.type
_entity.pdbx_description
1 polymer ?
#
loop_
_entity_poly.entity_id
_entity_poly.type
_entity_poly.pdbx_seq_one_letter_code
_entity_poly.pdbx_strand_id
1 'polypeptide(L)'
;MPPRKTTDFSALFDALIEDLRIQLAASVDRTLSDFAKRLSRIERRLDQLDPTNAAADDGVQRRICSLCERVSVARGLCSSHYQQWRYRERKSRLTRRPLEVPALVIPAKPRLQASN
;
A
#
# COMPACT_ATOMS: atom_id res chain seq x y z
N MET A 1 -8.80 -41.14 -69.65
CA MET A 1 -7.92 -40.24 -68.87
C MET A 1 -8.80 -39.52 -67.85
N PRO A 2 -8.72 -39.80 -66.53
CA PRO A 2 -9.55 -39.10 -65.57
C PRO A 2 -9.10 -37.63 -65.45
N PRO A 3 -10.02 -36.67 -65.28
CA PRO A 3 -9.66 -35.26 -65.16
C PRO A 3 -8.88 -35.02 -63.87
N ARG A 4 -7.79 -34.24 -63.96
CA ARG A 4 -7.01 -33.84 -62.79
C ARG A 4 -7.86 -32.88 -61.95
N LYS A 5 -8.02 -33.19 -60.66
CA LYS A 5 -8.65 -32.30 -59.68
C LYS A 5 -7.83 -31.02 -59.63
N THR A 6 -8.33 -29.95 -60.21
CA THR A 6 -7.78 -28.61 -60.00
C THR A 6 -7.99 -28.28 -58.53
N THR A 7 -6.92 -27.92 -57.82
CA THR A 7 -7.04 -27.39 -56.46
C THR A 7 -8.01 -26.23 -56.47
N ASP A 8 -9.07 -26.33 -55.66
CA ASP A 8 -10.06 -25.27 -55.56
C ASP A 8 -9.47 -24.13 -54.73
N PHE A 9 -8.94 -23.13 -55.42
CA PHE A 9 -8.31 -21.97 -54.80
C PHE A 9 -9.30 -21.20 -53.91
N SER A 10 -10.61 -21.23 -54.23
CA SER A 10 -11.62 -20.58 -53.42
C SER A 10 -11.65 -21.15 -52.00
N ALA A 11 -11.71 -22.47 -51.88
CA ALA A 11 -11.73 -23.14 -50.58
C ALA A 11 -10.47 -22.86 -49.75
N LEU A 12 -9.31 -22.70 -50.40
CA LEU A 12 -8.06 -22.32 -49.72
C LEU A 12 -8.10 -20.87 -49.22
N PHE A 13 -8.63 -19.94 -50.02
CA PHE A 13 -8.78 -18.55 -49.61
C PHE A 13 -9.79 -18.42 -48.47
N ASP A 14 -10.92 -19.13 -48.53
CA ASP A 14 -11.93 -19.11 -47.47
C ASP A 14 -11.35 -19.64 -46.15
N ALA A 15 -10.57 -20.73 -46.20
CA ALA A 15 -9.88 -21.26 -45.03
C ALA A 15 -8.87 -20.24 -44.44
N LEU A 16 -8.14 -19.53 -45.29
CA LEU A 16 -7.17 -18.52 -44.86
C LEU A 16 -7.86 -17.29 -44.24
N ILE A 17 -8.97 -16.84 -44.83
CA ILE A 17 -9.77 -15.73 -44.30
C ILE A 17 -10.32 -16.11 -42.92
N GLU A 18 -10.80 -17.34 -42.75
CA GLU A 18 -11.33 -17.79 -41.46
C GLU A 18 -10.24 -17.88 -40.39
N ASP A 19 -9.05 -18.39 -40.74
CA ASP A 19 -7.91 -18.41 -39.81
C ASP A 19 -7.49 -16.99 -39.40
N LEU A 20 -7.43 -16.04 -40.35
CA LEU A 20 -7.15 -14.64 -40.04
C LEU A 20 -8.20 -14.02 -39.11
N ARG A 21 -9.48 -14.32 -39.31
CA ARG A 21 -10.55 -13.85 -38.42
C ARG A 21 -10.39 -14.39 -37.01
N ILE A 22 -10.08 -15.67 -36.87
CA ILE A 22 -9.84 -16.30 -35.57
C ILE A 22 -8.65 -15.64 -34.87
N GLN A 23 -7.54 -15.43 -35.58
CA GLN A 23 -6.36 -14.77 -35.04
C GLN A 23 -6.65 -13.33 -34.60
N LEU A 24 -7.40 -12.58 -35.41
CA LEU A 24 -7.75 -11.20 -35.11
C LEU A 24 -8.71 -11.11 -33.93
N ALA A 25 -9.71 -12.00 -33.85
CA ALA A 25 -10.61 -12.09 -32.71
C ALA A 25 -9.84 -12.39 -31.42
N ALA A 26 -8.96 -13.39 -31.44
CA ALA A 26 -8.15 -13.76 -30.28
C ALA A 26 -7.20 -12.62 -29.84
N SER A 27 -6.65 -11.87 -30.79
CA SER A 27 -5.84 -10.67 -30.54
C SER A 27 -6.66 -9.58 -29.84
N VAL A 28 -7.83 -9.25 -30.39
CA VAL A 28 -8.73 -8.23 -29.85
C VAL A 28 -9.20 -8.62 -28.45
N ASP A 29 -9.63 -9.86 -28.24
CA ASP A 29 -10.11 -10.36 -26.94
C ASP A 29 -9.06 -10.23 -25.84
N ARG A 30 -7.78 -10.50 -26.16
CA ARG A 30 -6.68 -10.29 -25.22
C ARG A 30 -6.55 -8.81 -24.85
N THR A 31 -6.56 -7.91 -25.84
CA THR A 31 -6.46 -6.48 -25.56
C THR A 31 -7.65 -5.95 -24.75
N LEU A 32 -8.87 -6.34 -25.10
CA LEU A 32 -10.08 -5.95 -24.37
C LEU A 32 -10.07 -6.49 -22.94
N SER A 33 -9.63 -7.71 -22.73
CA SER A 33 -9.48 -8.30 -21.39
C SER A 33 -8.48 -7.53 -20.52
N ASP A 34 -7.37 -7.08 -21.09
CA ASP A 34 -6.39 -6.28 -20.36
C ASP A 34 -6.89 -4.87 -20.06
N PHE A 35 -7.63 -4.25 -20.98
CA PHE A 35 -8.31 -2.98 -20.72
C PHE A 35 -9.36 -3.11 -19.61
N ALA A 36 -10.18 -4.16 -19.63
CA ALA A 36 -11.17 -4.41 -18.59
C ALA A 36 -10.53 -4.53 -17.20
N LYS A 37 -9.40 -5.26 -17.08
CA LYS A 37 -8.63 -5.34 -15.82
C LYS A 37 -8.05 -4.00 -15.39
N ARG A 38 -7.60 -3.17 -16.33
CA ARG A 38 -7.09 -1.83 -16.03
C ARG A 38 -8.21 -0.92 -15.52
N LEU A 39 -9.36 -0.93 -16.19
CA LEU A 39 -10.54 -0.16 -15.79
C LEU A 39 -11.02 -0.58 -14.40
N SER A 40 -11.11 -1.89 -14.11
CA SER A 40 -11.53 -2.36 -12.78
C SER A 40 -10.57 -1.94 -11.66
N ARG A 41 -9.26 -1.80 -11.96
CA ARG A 41 -8.29 -1.26 -10.99
C ARG A 41 -8.45 0.24 -10.78
N ILE A 42 -8.76 0.98 -11.85
CA ILE A 42 -8.98 2.43 -11.78
C ILE A 42 -10.27 2.72 -10.99
N GLU A 43 -11.34 2.00 -11.29
CA GLU A 43 -12.64 2.10 -10.59
C GLU A 43 -12.47 1.90 -9.07
N ARG A 44 -11.82 0.81 -8.65
CA ARG A 44 -11.52 0.58 -7.23
C ARG A 44 -10.70 1.69 -6.56
N ARG A 45 -9.82 2.36 -7.30
CA ARG A 45 -9.04 3.48 -6.77
C ARG A 45 -9.88 4.75 -6.66
N LEU A 46 -10.81 4.96 -7.59
CA LEU A 46 -11.76 6.06 -7.51
C LEU A 46 -12.72 5.88 -6.32
N ASP A 47 -13.19 4.66 -6.06
CA ASP A 47 -14.04 4.37 -4.90
C ASP A 47 -13.37 4.70 -3.56
N GLN A 48 -12.05 4.51 -3.46
CA GLN A 48 -11.25 4.87 -2.29
C GLN A 48 -11.09 6.38 -2.11
N LEU A 49 -11.19 7.14 -3.19
CA LEU A 49 -11.04 8.61 -3.18
C LEU A 49 -12.38 9.32 -3.01
N ASP A 50 -13.50 8.59 -3.04
CA ASP A 50 -14.81 9.18 -2.84
C ASP A 50 -14.92 9.73 -1.39
N PRO A 51 -15.01 11.05 -1.20
CA PRO A 51 -15.07 11.66 0.13
C PRO A 51 -16.33 11.26 0.91
N THR A 52 -17.38 10.77 0.23
CA THR A 52 -18.57 10.23 0.90
C THR A 52 -18.29 8.91 1.62
N ASN A 53 -17.38 8.09 1.09
CA ASN A 53 -16.86 6.89 1.76
C ASN A 53 -15.75 7.22 2.78
N ALA A 54 -14.90 8.21 2.50
CA ALA A 54 -13.88 8.67 3.45
C ALA A 54 -14.48 9.27 4.72
N ALA A 55 -15.66 9.89 4.64
CA ALA A 55 -16.40 10.38 5.81
C ALA A 55 -16.91 9.27 6.75
N ALA A 56 -16.96 8.01 6.29
CA ALA A 56 -17.41 6.87 7.09
C ALA A 56 -16.26 6.18 7.86
N ASP A 57 -15.01 6.29 7.38
CA ASP A 57 -13.83 5.66 8.01
C ASP A 57 -12.95 6.65 8.81
N ASP A 58 -13.30 7.95 8.81
CA ASP A 58 -12.70 8.93 9.74
C ASP A 58 -13.31 8.82 11.15
N GLY A 59 -13.51 7.57 11.58
CA GLY A 59 -13.70 7.10 12.94
C GLY A 59 -12.45 7.30 13.80
N VAL A 60 -11.69 8.38 13.61
CA VAL A 60 -11.19 9.11 14.77
C VAL A 60 -12.42 9.67 15.46
N GLN A 61 -13.15 8.79 16.16
CA GLN A 61 -14.07 9.18 17.22
C GLN A 61 -13.31 10.24 17.99
N ARG A 62 -13.72 11.50 17.88
CA ARG A 62 -13.12 12.62 18.59
C ARG A 62 -13.45 12.38 20.06
N ARG A 63 -12.70 11.46 20.67
CA ARG A 63 -12.92 11.03 22.04
C ARG A 63 -12.74 12.27 22.88
N ILE A 64 -13.66 12.51 23.80
CA ILE A 64 -13.57 13.64 24.71
C ILE A 64 -12.48 13.31 25.74
N CYS A 65 -11.78 14.34 26.23
CA CYS A 65 -10.77 14.15 27.25
C CYS A 65 -11.40 13.58 28.53
N SER A 66 -10.72 12.61 29.16
CA SER A 66 -11.21 12.00 30.41
C SER A 66 -11.22 12.96 31.61
N LEU A 67 -10.56 14.12 31.50
CA LEU A 67 -10.42 15.11 32.56
C LEU A 67 -11.12 16.43 32.24
N CYS A 68 -11.57 16.63 30.99
CA CYS A 68 -12.31 17.83 30.59
C CYS A 68 -13.07 17.59 29.29
N GLU A 69 -14.01 18.47 28.97
CA GLU A 69 -14.90 18.31 27.80
C GLU A 69 -14.24 18.65 26.44
N ARG A 70 -12.92 18.81 26.40
CA ARG A 70 -12.19 19.14 25.16
C ARG A 70 -11.88 17.88 24.35
N VAL A 71 -11.72 18.05 23.03
CA VAL A 71 -11.33 16.97 22.11
C VAL A 71 -9.98 16.38 22.53
N SER A 72 -9.93 15.05 22.67
CA SER A 72 -8.70 14.32 22.96
C SER A 72 -7.84 14.19 21.71
N VAL A 73 -6.53 14.31 21.91
CA VAL A 73 -5.52 14.22 20.85
C VAL A 73 -4.79 12.87 20.94
N ALA A 74 -4.55 12.35 22.15
CA ALA A 74 -3.90 11.07 22.36
C ALA A 74 -4.22 10.51 23.77
N ARG A 75 -4.27 9.18 23.91
CA ARG A 75 -4.53 8.47 25.19
C ARG A 75 -5.80 8.95 25.93
N GLY A 76 -6.81 9.44 25.21
CA GLY A 76 -8.03 10.00 25.82
C GLY A 76 -7.80 11.32 26.56
N LEU A 77 -6.71 12.05 26.27
CA LEU A 77 -6.38 13.35 26.86
C LEU A 77 -6.33 14.45 25.78
N CYS A 78 -6.77 15.65 26.13
CA CYS A 78 -6.58 16.84 25.30
C CYS A 78 -5.09 17.25 25.30
N SER A 79 -4.70 18.17 24.42
CA SER A 79 -3.30 18.60 24.25
C SER A 79 -2.64 19.04 25.58
N SER A 80 -3.34 19.83 26.40
CA SER A 80 -2.83 20.32 27.68
C SER A 80 -2.62 19.19 28.70
N HIS A 81 -3.61 18.32 28.88
CA HIS A 81 -3.52 17.21 29.82
C HIS A 81 -2.50 16.15 29.37
N TYR A 82 -2.37 15.93 28.06
CA TYR A 82 -1.35 15.04 27.51
C TYR A 82 0.07 15.54 27.79
N GLN A 83 0.32 16.85 27.64
CA GLN A 83 1.62 17.45 27.96
C GLN A 83 1.97 17.32 29.45
N GLN A 84 1.01 17.58 30.35
CA GLN A 84 1.21 17.43 31.79
C GLN A 84 1.50 15.99 32.18
N TRP A 85 0.74 15.03 31.62
CA TRP A 85 1.00 13.61 31.82
C TRP A 85 2.42 13.23 31.37
N ARG A 86 2.84 13.67 30.17
CA ARG A 86 4.18 13.38 29.63
C ARG A 86 5.30 13.96 30.49
N TYR A 87 5.07 15.15 31.08
CA TYR A 87 6.02 15.77 32.00
C TYR A 87 6.16 14.96 33.31
N ARG A 88 5.04 14.54 33.91
CA ARG A 88 5.03 13.71 35.13
C ARG A 88 5.67 12.35 34.90
N GLU A 89 5.37 11.71 33.76
CA GLU A 89 5.95 10.41 33.35
C GLU A 89 7.48 10.50 33.20
N ARG A 90 8.00 11.60 32.64
CA ARG A 90 9.45 11.82 32.55
C ARG A 90 10.08 11.98 33.94
N LYS A 91 9.42 12.72 34.83
CA LYS A 91 9.91 12.95 36.20
C LYS A 91 9.91 11.66 37.03
N SER A 92 8.86 10.84 36.92
CA SER A 92 8.74 9.57 37.66
C SER A 92 9.79 8.54 37.21
N ARG A 93 10.17 8.54 35.93
CA ARG A 93 11.27 7.69 35.41
C ARG A 93 12.63 8.06 36.00
N LEU A 94 12.88 9.36 36.18
CA LEU A 94 14.13 9.83 36.78
C LEU A 94 14.21 9.48 38.26
N THR A 95 13.10 9.57 39.00
CA THR A 95 13.08 9.22 40.43
C THR A 95 13.05 7.72 40.69
N ARG A 96 12.63 6.90 39.73
CA ARG A 96 12.61 5.43 39.85
C ARG A 96 13.92 4.73 39.47
N ARG A 97 14.97 5.45 39.05
CA ARG A 97 16.26 4.82 38.76
C ARG A 97 16.88 4.39 40.09
N PRO A 98 16.96 3.09 40.42
CA PRO A 98 17.68 2.64 41.60
C PRO A 98 19.16 2.94 41.37
N LEU A 99 19.82 3.50 42.38
CA LEU A 99 21.25 3.78 42.38
C LEU A 99 22.06 2.49 42.53
N GLU A 100 21.91 1.48 41.66
CA GLU A 100 22.84 0.34 41.65
C GLU A 100 23.03 -0.22 40.24
N VAL A 101 24.12 0.20 39.57
CA VAL A 101 24.90 -0.68 38.70
C VAL A 101 26.37 -0.27 38.83
N PRO A 102 27.28 -1.12 39.33
CA PRO A 102 28.70 -0.82 39.30
C PRO A 102 29.16 -0.75 37.85
N ALA A 103 29.96 0.27 37.55
CA ALA A 103 30.45 0.59 36.22
C ALA A 103 31.21 -0.60 35.61
N LEU A 104 30.59 -1.27 34.63
CA LEU A 104 31.34 -2.12 33.70
C LEU A 104 32.15 -1.21 32.79
N VAL A 105 33.45 -1.17 33.06
CA VAL A 105 34.49 -0.53 32.27
C VAL A 105 34.46 -1.15 30.87
N ILE A 106 34.10 -0.35 29.87
CA ILE A 106 34.27 -0.72 28.45
C ILE A 106 35.68 -0.29 28.05
N PRO A 107 36.61 -1.21 27.69
CA PRO A 107 37.92 -0.80 27.21
C PRO A 107 37.79 -0.18 25.82
N ALA A 108 38.35 1.03 25.67
CA ALA A 108 38.41 1.75 24.40
C ALA A 108 39.30 0.99 23.39
N LYS A 109 38.80 0.81 22.15
CA LYS A 109 39.60 0.31 21.04
C LYS A 109 40.69 1.32 20.66
N PRO A 110 41.92 0.89 20.37
CA PRO A 110 42.96 1.80 19.89
C PRO A 110 42.69 2.24 18.45
N ARG A 111 42.82 3.55 18.22
CA ARG A 111 42.72 4.23 16.94
C ARG A 111 44.01 3.96 16.15
N LEU A 112 43.93 3.17 15.08
CA LEU A 112 45.02 3.03 14.11
C LEU A 112 45.34 4.41 13.51
N GLN A 113 46.58 4.86 13.69
CA GLN A 113 47.12 6.02 13.00
C GLN A 113 47.49 5.58 11.58
N ALA A 114 46.89 6.23 10.58
CA ALA A 114 47.33 6.13 9.19
C ALA A 114 48.52 7.07 9.00
N SER A 115 49.67 6.50 8.71
CA SER A 115 50.88 7.17 8.25
C SER A 115 50.79 7.44 6.75
N ASN A 116 50.97 8.69 6.35
CA ASN A 116 51.66 9.12 5.13
C ASN A 116 52.07 10.59 5.26
#